data_AF-A0A2D4HX61-F1
#
_entry.id   AF-A0A2D4HX61-F1
#
_cell.length_a   1.000
_cell.length_b   1.000
_cell.length_c   1.000
_cell.angle_alpha   90.00
_cell.angle_beta   90.00
_cell.angle_gamma   90.00
#
_symmetry.space_group_name_H-M   'P 1'
#
loop_
_entity.id
_entity.type
_entity.pdbx_description
1 polymer ?
#
loop_
_entity_poly.entity_id
_entity_poly.type
_entity_poly.pdbx_seq_one_letter_code
_entity_poly.pdbx_strand_id
1 'polypeptide(L)'
;GFLTAPPTRRESEPPRWFRPRRLMEPDRFQTELGEIPEDLTHDSSGNLVAAWDRAAAEALERVVPLRPLIRCQSQCAPWFSEEFREMKRRKRRLESIWRTSRSESDWTHLTT
;
A
#
# COMPACT_ATOMS: atom_id res chain seq x y z
N GLY A 1 25.70 29.38 1.23
CA GLY A 1 24.81 28.66 0.31
C GLY A 1 24.51 27.31 0.92
N PHE A 2 23.24 26.91 0.97
CA PHE A 2 22.88 25.59 1.49
C PHE A 2 23.24 24.53 0.45
N LEU A 3 24.08 23.57 0.83
CA LEU A 3 24.38 22.40 0.02
C LEU A 3 23.16 21.49 0.03
N THR A 4 22.40 21.48 -1.06
CA THR A 4 21.33 20.50 -1.27
C THR A 4 21.98 19.14 -1.46
N ALA A 5 21.73 18.22 -0.51
CA ALA A 5 22.17 16.84 -0.64
C ALA A 5 21.59 16.23 -1.93
N PRO A 6 22.36 15.40 -2.67
CA PRO A 6 21.87 14.77 -3.88
C PRO A 6 20.66 13.88 -3.56
N PRO A 7 19.64 13.86 -4.45
CA PRO A 7 18.44 13.07 -4.23
C PRO A 7 18.80 11.60 -4.05
N THR A 8 18.14 10.93 -3.10
CA THR A 8 18.42 9.52 -2.84
C THR A 8 18.05 8.67 -4.06
N ARG A 9 18.70 7.51 -4.28
CA ARG A 9 18.43 6.60 -5.42
C ARG A 9 16.94 6.22 -5.58
N ARG A 10 16.13 6.37 -4.53
CA ARG A 10 14.68 6.10 -4.54
C ARG A 10 13.83 7.31 -4.95
N GLU A 11 14.37 8.52 -4.95
CA GLU A 11 13.74 9.73 -5.49
C GLU A 11 13.90 9.84 -7.01
N SER A 12 14.90 9.15 -7.57
CA SER A 12 15.08 9.01 -9.03
C SER A 12 14.26 7.90 -9.67
N GLU A 13 13.58 7.06 -8.88
CA GLU A 13 12.68 6.02 -9.42
C GLU A 13 11.33 6.65 -9.82
N PRO A 14 10.80 6.34 -11.02
CA PRO A 14 9.47 6.79 -11.42
C PRO A 14 8.42 6.36 -10.38
N PRO A 15 7.37 7.17 -10.16
CA PRO A 15 6.24 6.77 -9.32
C PRO A 15 5.70 5.43 -9.81
N ARG A 16 5.69 4.44 -8.92
CA ARG A 16 5.08 3.14 -9.23
C ARG A 16 3.57 3.30 -9.11
N TRP A 17 2.83 2.91 -10.13
CA TRP A 17 1.37 2.97 -10.12
C TRP A 17 0.79 1.59 -9.78
N PHE A 18 -0.31 1.56 -9.04
CA PHE A 18 -0.99 0.30 -8.75
C PHE A 18 -2.51 0.51 -8.62
N ARG A 19 -3.26 -0.59 -8.79
CA ARG A 19 -4.69 -0.66 -8.51
C ARG A 19 -4.90 -1.37 -7.16
N PRO A 20 -5.39 -0.69 -6.11
CA PRO A 20 -5.68 -1.34 -4.84
C PRO A 20 -6.86 -2.29 -4.98
N ARG A 21 -6.65 -3.60 -4.80
CA ARG A 21 -7.73 -4.61 -4.87
C ARG A 21 -8.87 -4.37 -3.87
N ARG A 22 -8.56 -3.78 -2.72
CA ARG A 22 -9.53 -3.44 -1.66
C ARG A 22 -10.54 -2.35 -2.04
N LEU A 23 -10.28 -1.62 -3.12
CA LEU A 23 -11.15 -0.54 -3.63
C LEU A 23 -12.01 -1.01 -4.81
N MET A 24 -11.97 -2.29 -5.17
CA MET A 24 -12.83 -2.80 -6.22
C MET A 24 -14.25 -2.97 -5.68
N GLU A 25 -15.20 -2.26 -6.29
CA GLU A 25 -16.63 -2.44 -6.09
C GLU A 25 -17.14 -3.45 -7.13
N PRO A 26 -17.40 -4.72 -6.74
CA PRO A 26 -17.68 -5.79 -7.70
C PRO A 26 -18.97 -5.54 -8.49
N ASP A 27 -20.02 -5.04 -7.84
CA ASP A 27 -21.31 -4.76 -8.49
C ASP A 27 -21.19 -3.62 -9.51
N ARG A 28 -20.44 -2.58 -9.16
CA ARG A 28 -20.12 -1.47 -10.06
C ARG A 28 -19.25 -1.92 -11.23
N PHE A 29 -18.32 -2.84 -11.00
CA PHE A 29 -17.53 -3.45 -12.07
C PHE A 29 -18.38 -4.27 -13.04
N GLN A 30 -19.30 -5.09 -12.55
CA GLN A 30 -20.22 -5.82 -13.42
C GLN A 30 -21.09 -4.85 -14.24
N THR A 31 -21.58 -3.79 -13.62
CA THR A 31 -22.37 -2.75 -14.31
C THR A 31 -21.56 -2.06 -15.41
N GLU A 32 -20.30 -1.72 -15.14
CA GLU A 32 -19.42 -1.05 -16.12
C GLU A 32 -18.91 -1.97 -17.22
N LEU A 33 -18.77 -3.27 -16.92
CA LEU A 33 -18.37 -4.29 -17.89
C LEU A 33 -19.47 -4.50 -18.94
N GLY A 34 -20.73 -4.33 -18.55
CA GLY A 34 -21.89 -4.41 -19.42
C GLY A 34 -22.18 -5.84 -19.89
N GLU A 35 -23.15 -5.94 -20.81
CA GLU A 35 -23.50 -7.20 -21.46
C GLU A 35 -22.64 -7.43 -22.71
N ILE A 36 -22.47 -8.70 -23.06
CA ILE A 36 -21.68 -9.09 -24.23
C ILE A 36 -22.40 -8.62 -25.49
N PRO A 37 -21.74 -7.87 -26.39
CA PRO A 37 -22.33 -7.57 -27.69
C PRO A 37 -22.57 -8.87 -28.44
N GLU A 38 -23.84 -9.19 -28.68
CA GLU A 38 -24.26 -10.39 -29.43
C GLU A 38 -23.67 -10.40 -30.84
N ASP A 39 -23.40 -9.22 -31.40
CA ASP A 39 -22.75 -9.01 -32.70
C ASP A 39 -21.36 -9.68 -32.80
N LEU A 40 -20.65 -9.85 -31.68
CA LEU A 40 -19.32 -10.48 -31.62
C LEU A 40 -19.39 -12.01 -31.55
N THR A 41 -20.57 -12.60 -31.38
CA THR A 41 -20.73 -14.07 -31.29
C THR A 41 -20.52 -14.79 -32.63
N HIS A 42 -20.53 -14.06 -33.74
CA HIS A 42 -20.26 -14.58 -35.08
C HIS A 42 -18.81 -14.39 -35.54
N ASP A 43 -17.99 -13.69 -34.75
CA ASP A 43 -16.58 -13.45 -35.04
C ASP A 43 -15.68 -14.60 -34.58
N SER A 44 -14.43 -14.59 -35.05
CA SER A 44 -13.40 -15.50 -34.54
C SER A 44 -13.19 -15.32 -33.03
N SER A 45 -12.84 -16.41 -32.34
CA SER A 45 -12.58 -16.39 -30.89
C SER A 45 -11.52 -15.37 -30.47
N GLY A 46 -10.54 -15.08 -31.32
CA GLY A 46 -9.52 -14.06 -31.07
C GLY A 46 -10.09 -12.62 -30.99
N ASN A 47 -11.07 -12.30 -31.85
CA ASN A 47 -11.73 -11.00 -31.83
C ASN A 47 -12.59 -10.84 -30.57
N LEU A 48 -13.29 -11.91 -30.17
CA LEU A 48 -14.07 -11.92 -28.95
C LEU A 48 -13.20 -11.66 -27.71
N VAL A 49 -12.06 -12.35 -27.59
CA VAL A 49 -11.10 -12.14 -26.49
C VAL A 49 -10.55 -10.71 -26.49
N ALA A 50 -10.16 -10.17 -27.66
CA ALA A 50 -9.62 -8.82 -27.75
C ALA A 50 -10.65 -7.73 -27.38
N ALA A 51 -11.92 -7.92 -27.75
CA ALA A 51 -13.00 -7.03 -27.36
C ALA A 51 -13.25 -7.08 -25.85
N TRP A 52 -13.24 -8.29 -25.27
CA TRP A 52 -13.34 -8.49 -23.83
C TRP A 52 -12.21 -7.85 -23.05
N ASP A 53 -10.97 -8.04 -23.48
CA ASP A 53 -9.80 -7.45 -22.83
C ASP A 53 -9.89 -5.91 -22.81
N ARG A 54 -10.38 -5.31 -23.91
CA ARG A 54 -10.60 -3.87 -24.00
C ARG A 54 -11.70 -3.41 -23.05
N ALA A 55 -12.87 -4.04 -23.08
CA ALA A 55 -14.00 -3.69 -22.21
C ALA A 55 -13.63 -3.84 -20.72
N ALA A 56 -12.95 -4.93 -20.36
CA ALA A 56 -12.48 -5.16 -19.00
C ALA A 56 -11.44 -4.11 -18.57
N ALA A 57 -10.52 -3.72 -19.45
CA ALA A 57 -9.54 -2.67 -19.16
C ALA A 57 -10.21 -1.31 -18.92
N GLU A 58 -11.21 -0.95 -19.72
CA GLU A 58 -11.98 0.30 -19.56
C GLU A 58 -12.79 0.30 -18.26
N ALA A 59 -13.49 -0.80 -17.96
CA ALA A 59 -14.24 -0.96 -16.71
C ALA A 59 -13.31 -0.87 -15.49
N LEU A 60 -12.13 -1.50 -15.55
CA LEU A 60 -11.12 -1.40 -14.50
C LEU A 60 -10.63 0.03 -14.28
N GLU A 61 -10.49 0.83 -15.34
CA GLU A 61 -10.07 2.23 -15.23
C GLU A 61 -11.12 3.10 -14.53
N ARG A 62 -12.42 2.85 -14.80
CA ARG A 62 -13.52 3.60 -14.19
C ARG A 62 -13.77 3.23 -12.73
N VAL A 63 -13.64 1.94 -12.40
CA VAL A 63 -13.95 1.44 -11.04
C VAL A 63 -12.74 1.54 -10.11
N VAL A 64 -11.55 1.20 -10.60
CA VAL A 64 -10.33 1.19 -9.79
C VAL A 64 -9.22 1.97 -10.51
N PRO A 65 -9.31 3.30 -10.59
CA PRO A 65 -8.32 4.10 -11.28
C PRO A 65 -6.93 3.88 -10.69
N LEU A 66 -5.92 3.98 -11.53
CA LEU A 66 -4.54 3.83 -11.10
C LEU A 66 -4.23 4.88 -10.02
N ARG A 67 -3.64 4.42 -8.92
CA ARG A 67 -3.18 5.28 -7.84
C ARG A 67 -1.67 5.25 -7.76
N PRO A 68 -1.03 6.41 -7.51
CA PRO A 68 0.38 6.42 -7.21
C PRO A 68 0.60 5.60 -5.95
N LEU A 69 1.53 4.65 -6.00
CA LEU A 69 2.02 3.98 -4.81
C LEU A 69 2.77 5.02 -4.00
N ILE A 70 2.08 5.58 -3.01
CA ILE A 70 2.73 6.40 -1.99
C ILE A 70 3.61 5.44 -1.20
N ARG A 71 4.87 5.30 -1.63
CA ARG A 71 5.90 4.73 -0.78
C ARG A 71 5.99 5.71 0.38
N CYS A 72 5.46 5.31 1.53
CA CYS A 72 5.68 6.06 2.76
C CYS A 72 7.19 6.13 2.96
N GLN A 73 7.81 7.20 2.47
CA GLN A 73 8.97 7.75 3.10
C GLN A 73 8.46 8.21 4.45
N SER A 74 8.39 7.31 5.41
CA SER A 74 8.33 7.72 6.80
C SER A 74 9.70 8.33 7.09
N GLN A 75 9.96 9.52 6.55
CA GLN A 75 10.89 10.44 7.16
C GLN A 75 10.36 10.55 8.58
N CYS A 76 11.18 10.14 9.53
CA CYS A 76 10.81 10.24 10.94
C CYS A 76 10.37 11.69 11.14
N ALA A 77 9.25 11.89 11.83
CA ALA A 77 8.88 13.25 12.18
C ALA A 77 10.10 13.91 12.85
N PRO A 78 10.42 15.19 12.60
CA PRO A 78 11.69 15.78 13.06
C PRO A 78 11.91 15.67 14.57
N TRP A 79 10.81 15.59 15.32
CA TRP A 79 10.76 15.41 16.78
C TRP A 79 10.85 13.94 17.24
N PHE A 80 10.76 12.97 16.32
CA PHE A 80 10.81 11.54 16.58
C PHE A 80 12.26 11.03 16.46
N SER A 81 13.07 11.44 17.43
CA SER A 81 14.49 11.10 17.53
C SER A 81 14.73 9.59 17.66
N GLU A 82 15.95 9.14 17.34
CA GLU A 82 16.33 7.73 17.54
C GLU A 82 16.35 7.35 19.03
N GLU A 83 16.69 8.28 19.93
CA GLU A 83 16.61 8.07 21.38
C GLU A 83 15.19 7.74 21.83
N PHE A 84 14.20 8.50 21.34
CA PHE A 84 12.80 8.24 21.66
C PHE A 84 12.34 6.87 21.11
N ARG A 85 12.83 6.49 19.91
CA ARG A 85 12.57 5.15 19.33
C ARG A 85 13.17 4.05 20.18
N GLU A 86 14.40 4.22 20.63
CA GLU A 86 15.10 3.25 21.47
C GLU A 86 14.38 3.08 22.81
N MET A 87 13.97 4.18 23.45
CA MET A 87 13.17 4.15 24.67
C MET A 87 11.85 3.38 24.46
N LYS A 88 11.13 3.64 23.35
CA LYS A 88 9.90 2.92 23.00
C LYS A 88 10.15 1.44 22.65
N ARG A 89 11.31 1.08 22.10
CA ARG A 89 11.71 -0.34 21.87
C ARG A 89 12.02 -1.02 23.20
N ARG A 90 12.77 -0.36 24.09
CA ARG A 90 13.11 -0.87 25.43
C ARG A 90 11.86 -1.15 26.26
N LYS A 91 10.92 -0.21 26.31
CA LYS A 91 9.62 -0.42 26.98
C LYS A 91 8.89 -1.66 26.45
N ARG A 92 8.79 -1.80 25.13
CA ARG A 92 8.15 -2.98 24.51
C ARG A 92 8.85 -4.30 24.86
N ARG A 93 10.18 -4.30 24.93
CA ARG A 93 10.96 -5.48 25.36
C ARG A 93 10.64 -5.84 26.81
N LEU A 94 10.63 -4.85 27.70
CA LEU A 94 10.27 -5.07 29.11
C LEU A 94 8.83 -5.57 29.27
N GLU A 95 7.87 -4.99 28.55
CA GLU A 95 6.49 -5.49 28.53
C GLU A 95 6.40 -6.93 28.00
N SER A 96 7.20 -7.28 27.00
CA SER A 96 7.26 -8.66 26.47
C SER A 96 7.84 -9.63 27.49
N ILE A 97 8.89 -9.23 28.20
CA ILE A 97 9.50 -10.02 29.27
C ILE A 97 8.48 -10.21 30.40
N TRP A 98 7.84 -9.13 30.85
CA TRP A 98 6.82 -9.18 31.91
C TRP A 98 5.61 -10.05 31.54
N ARG A 99 5.12 -9.98 30.29
CA ARG A 99 4.03 -10.88 29.84
C ARG A 99 4.42 -12.35 29.94
N THR A 100 5.71 -12.67 29.83
CA THR A 100 6.23 -14.03 29.87
C THR A 100 6.55 -14.46 31.31
N SER A 101 7.15 -13.59 32.12
CA SER A 101 7.60 -13.88 33.49
C SER A 101 6.48 -13.72 34.53
N ARG A 102 5.53 -12.80 34.30
CA ARG A 102 4.58 -12.26 35.29
C ARG A 102 5.23 -11.84 36.61
N SER A 103 6.54 -11.56 36.59
CA SER A 103 7.31 -11.20 37.78
C SER A 103 7.11 -9.73 38.11
N GLU A 104 6.81 -9.41 39.37
CA GLU A 104 6.74 -8.02 39.86
C GLU A 104 8.11 -7.35 39.88
N SER A 105 9.18 -8.14 39.96
CA SER A 105 10.57 -7.66 39.97
C SER A 105 10.99 -6.93 38.68
N ASP A 106 10.22 -7.06 37.60
CA ASP A 106 10.52 -6.41 36.31
C ASP A 106 10.12 -4.91 36.29
N TRP A 107 9.32 -4.44 37.27
CA TRP A 107 8.90 -3.04 37.36
C TRP A 107 9.92 -2.09 38.02
N THR A 108 10.94 -2.63 38.70
CA THR A 108 11.88 -1.83 39.52
C THR A 108 12.94 -1.07 38.71
N HIS A 109 13.00 -1.25 37.38
CA HIS A 109 13.98 -0.60 36.50
C HIS A 109 13.47 0.66 35.78
N LEU A 110 12.31 1.21 36.16
CA LEU A 110 11.68 2.35 35.48
C LEU A 110 11.66 3.67 36.30
N THR A 111 12.22 3.70 37.52
CA THR A 111 12.09 4.84 38.46
C THR A 111 13.41 5.45 38.95
N THR A 112 14.51 5.33 38.20
CA THR A 112 15.76 6.08 38.49
C THR A 112 16.10 6.99 37.33
#